data_AF-A0A1A7BES4-F1
#
_entry.id   AF-A0A1A7BES4-F1
#
_cell.length_a   1.000
_cell.length_b   1.000
_cell.length_c   1.000
_cell.angle_alpha   90.00
_cell.angle_beta   90.00
_cell.angle_gamma   90.00
#
_symmetry.space_group_name_H-M   'P 1'
#
loop_
_entity.id
_entity.type
_entity.pdbx_description
1 polymer ?
#
loop_
_entity_poly.entity_id
_entity_poly.type
_entity_poly.pdbx_seq_one_letter_code
_entity_poly.pdbx_strand_id
1 'polypeptide(L)'
;MLAGAMVAALPVSLPAAAETREAYLESLRMICAPGCKGPRDLLRSARKEGRGGDQDIAGIIDVADVSMWNGKYMLHSDIPDALFGPRAGSQTPLSLQPLTEPNIIVIEMDEATFFNLLNVPTPQEQAAMQAESERNGGIVVERDRRRNLTKPTLATLRTMFRNRRVVVRGKPRLEAVFVGARRDFRRKKLFIELDDAGDLAFLPRYDRNGEPIFDGPLEGLRTAYAATGH
;
A
#
# COMPACT_ATOMS: atom_id res chain seq x y z
N MET A 1 -3.22 -36.61 -38.88
CA MET A 1 -3.89 -35.97 -37.74
C MET A 1 -2.93 -34.93 -37.16
N LEU A 2 -3.19 -33.65 -37.42
CA LEU A 2 -2.37 -32.54 -36.93
C LEU A 2 -2.84 -32.19 -35.51
N ALA A 3 -2.00 -32.43 -34.51
CA ALA A 3 -2.23 -31.98 -33.15
C ALA A 3 -1.81 -30.50 -33.05
N GLY A 4 -2.80 -29.60 -32.98
CA GLY A 4 -2.59 -28.18 -32.77
C GLY A 4 -2.27 -27.90 -31.30
N ALA A 5 -1.13 -27.26 -31.05
CA ALA A 5 -0.75 -26.77 -29.74
C ALA A 5 -1.67 -25.62 -29.32
N MET A 6 -2.44 -25.80 -28.24
CA MET A 6 -3.07 -24.71 -27.53
C MET A 6 -2.01 -23.98 -26.71
N VAL A 7 -1.56 -22.82 -27.20
CA VAL A 7 -0.85 -21.85 -26.37
C VAL A 7 -1.88 -21.22 -25.44
N ALA A 8 -1.84 -21.61 -24.17
CA ALA A 8 -2.59 -20.94 -23.12
C ALA A 8 -2.05 -19.52 -22.97
N ALA A 9 -2.77 -18.54 -23.52
CA ALA A 9 -2.52 -17.14 -23.25
C ALA A 9 -2.83 -16.87 -21.77
N LEU A 10 -1.78 -16.69 -20.97
CA LEU A 10 -1.91 -16.16 -19.61
C LEU A 10 -2.60 -14.78 -19.70
N PRO A 11 -3.62 -14.49 -18.87
CA PRO A 11 -4.20 -13.17 -18.81
C PRO A 11 -3.12 -12.19 -18.31
N VAL A 12 -2.60 -11.39 -19.23
CA VAL A 12 -1.80 -10.21 -18.91
C VAL A 12 -2.75 -9.23 -18.25
N SER A 13 -2.57 -9.03 -16.94
CA SER A 13 -3.20 -7.94 -16.22
C SER A 13 -2.76 -6.63 -16.87
N LEU A 14 -3.69 -5.91 -17.51
CA LEU A 14 -3.46 -4.57 -18.02
C LEU A 14 -3.14 -3.64 -16.84
N PRO A 15 -2.11 -2.78 -16.92
CA PRO A 15 -1.84 -1.84 -15.85
C PRO A 15 -3.00 -0.84 -15.77
N ALA A 16 -3.26 -0.43 -14.53
CA ALA A 16 -4.16 0.66 -14.17
C ALA A 16 -4.06 1.83 -15.16
N ALA A 17 -5.19 2.43 -15.52
CA ALA A 17 -5.25 3.59 -16.40
C ALA A 17 -4.14 4.57 -16.02
N ALA A 18 -3.27 4.85 -16.99
CA ALA A 18 -2.08 5.66 -16.79
C ALA A 18 -2.47 7.00 -16.15
N GLU A 19 -2.26 7.10 -14.84
CA GLU A 19 -2.29 8.35 -14.12
C GLU A 19 -1.39 9.33 -14.88
N THR A 20 -1.86 10.55 -15.15
CA THR A 20 -0.99 11.53 -15.79
C THR A 20 0.15 11.86 -14.82
N ARG A 21 1.33 12.22 -15.35
CA ARG A 21 2.47 12.58 -14.51
C ARG A 21 2.10 13.70 -13.53
N GLU A 22 1.32 14.66 -14.00
CA GLU A 22 0.83 15.79 -13.20
C GLU A 22 -0.09 15.35 -12.06
N ALA A 23 -1.03 14.43 -12.33
CA ALA A 23 -1.92 13.89 -11.29
C ALA A 23 -1.13 13.11 -10.23
N TYR A 24 -0.16 12.30 -10.65
CA TYR A 24 0.71 11.56 -9.74
C TYR A 24 1.55 12.48 -8.86
N LEU A 25 2.17 13.52 -9.43
CA LEU A 25 2.93 14.50 -8.66
C LEU A 25 2.04 15.29 -7.69
N GLU A 26 0.81 15.60 -8.08
CA GLU A 26 -0.15 16.28 -7.21
C GLU A 26 -0.61 15.38 -6.07
N SER A 27 -0.87 14.10 -6.33
CA SER A 27 -1.14 13.09 -5.31
C SER A 27 0.01 13.03 -4.28
N LEU A 28 1.26 12.95 -4.74
CA LEU A 28 2.42 12.99 -3.85
C LEU A 28 2.49 14.27 -3.00
N ARG A 29 2.16 15.44 -3.59
CA ARG A 29 2.11 16.71 -2.84
C ARG A 29 1.04 16.71 -1.77
N MET A 30 -0.15 16.19 -2.08
CA MET A 30 -1.28 16.10 -1.16
C MET A 30 -1.00 15.15 0.02
N ILE A 31 -0.41 13.98 -0.26
CA ILE A 31 0.02 13.04 0.77
C ILE A 31 1.10 13.68 1.64
N CYS A 32 2.06 14.38 1.04
CA CYS A 32 3.16 15.04 1.75
C CYS A 32 2.85 16.42 2.34
N ALA A 33 1.61 16.90 2.28
CA ALA A 33 1.23 18.21 2.82
C ALA A 33 1.58 18.39 4.33
N PRO A 34 1.47 17.36 5.20
CA PRO A 34 1.94 17.43 6.60
C PRO A 34 3.48 17.46 6.75
N GLY A 35 4.23 17.35 5.65
CA GLY A 35 5.68 17.25 5.62
C GLY A 35 6.16 15.81 5.74
N CYS A 36 6.33 15.13 4.60
CA CYS A 36 6.85 13.77 4.53
C CYS A 36 8.21 13.61 5.22
N LYS A 37 8.31 12.63 6.13
CA LYS A 37 9.53 12.33 6.89
C LYS A 37 10.06 10.93 6.55
N GLY A 38 11.38 10.76 6.66
CA GLY A 38 11.97 9.43 6.65
C GLY A 38 11.66 8.64 7.95
N PRO A 39 11.86 7.32 7.98
CA PRO A 39 11.39 6.46 9.08
C PRO A 39 11.81 6.91 10.48
N ARG A 40 13.08 7.31 10.66
CA ARG A 40 13.61 7.76 11.96
C ARG A 40 12.95 9.05 12.46
N ASP A 41 12.77 10.02 11.57
CA ASP A 41 12.18 11.31 11.91
C ASP A 41 10.66 11.21 12.07
N LEU A 42 10.02 10.31 11.31
CA LEU A 42 8.61 9.99 11.45
C LEU A 42 8.30 9.42 12.83
N LEU A 43 9.06 8.41 13.25
CA LEU A 43 8.96 7.81 14.59
C LEU A 43 9.22 8.84 15.70
N ARG A 44 10.19 9.73 15.48
CA ARG A 44 10.47 10.83 16.42
C ARG A 44 9.31 11.82 16.50
N SER A 45 8.68 12.17 15.37
CA SER A 45 7.52 13.08 15.33
C SER A 45 6.34 12.48 16.10
N ALA A 46 5.97 11.23 15.78
CA ALA A 46 4.86 10.55 16.42
C ALA A 46 5.07 10.41 17.95
N ARG A 47 6.32 10.22 18.40
CA ARG A 47 6.66 10.18 19.83
C ARG A 47 6.52 11.54 20.53
N LYS A 48 6.77 12.65 19.83
CA LYS A 48 6.65 14.01 20.36
C LYS A 48 5.20 14.46 20.46
N GLU A 49 4.37 14.07 19.49
CA GLU A 49 2.96 14.49 19.43
C GLU A 49 2.11 13.87 20.55
N GLY A 50 2.56 12.79 21.19
CA GLY A 50 1.91 12.27 22.40
C GLY A 50 0.51 11.70 22.14
N ARG A 51 -0.09 11.08 23.17
CA ARG A 51 -1.42 10.44 23.06
C ARG A 51 -2.48 11.50 22.76
N GLY A 52 -2.97 11.57 21.53
CA GLY A 52 -4.10 12.44 21.15
C GLY A 52 -3.81 13.48 20.07
N GLY A 53 -2.72 13.35 19.30
CA GLY A 53 -2.60 14.11 18.06
C GLY A 53 -3.63 13.62 17.03
N ASP A 54 -4.69 14.40 16.81
CA ASP A 54 -5.62 14.23 15.67
C ASP A 54 -4.97 14.58 14.31
N GLN A 55 -3.68 14.90 14.31
CA GLN A 55 -2.96 15.30 13.11
C GLN A 55 -2.37 14.09 12.40
N ASP A 56 -2.61 14.02 11.09
CA ASP A 56 -1.99 13.02 10.25
C ASP A 56 -0.48 13.23 10.19
N ILE A 57 0.24 12.11 10.15
CA ILE A 57 1.67 12.09 9.84
C ILE A 57 1.85 11.58 8.42
N ALA A 58 2.88 12.10 7.74
CA ALA A 58 3.24 11.65 6.40
C ALA A 58 4.67 11.11 6.37
N GLY A 59 4.88 9.98 5.72
CA GLY A 59 6.14 9.25 5.75
C GLY A 59 6.52 8.61 4.41
N ILE A 60 7.83 8.53 4.15
CA ILE A 60 8.39 7.73 3.07
C ILE A 60 8.96 6.46 3.69
N ILE A 61 8.41 5.31 3.29
CA ILE A 61 8.65 4.02 3.96
C ILE A 61 9.05 2.97 2.92
N ASP A 62 10.14 2.26 3.19
CA ASP A 62 10.51 1.05 2.47
C ASP A 62 9.74 -0.13 3.06
N VAL A 63 8.95 -0.83 2.25
CA VAL A 63 8.16 -1.99 2.66
C VAL A 63 9.01 -3.26 2.50
N ALA A 64 9.38 -3.85 3.63
CA ALA A 64 10.20 -5.05 3.69
C ALA A 64 9.35 -6.34 3.70
N ASP A 65 8.23 -6.33 4.43
CA ASP A 65 7.31 -7.46 4.52
C ASP A 65 5.85 -7.01 4.59
N VAL A 66 4.93 -7.94 4.36
CA VAL A 66 3.49 -7.69 4.49
C VAL A 66 2.78 -8.85 5.18
N SER A 67 1.78 -8.53 6.00
CA SER A 67 1.00 -9.52 6.73
C SER A 67 -0.47 -9.14 6.81
N MET A 68 -1.28 -10.02 7.40
CA MET A 68 -2.67 -9.75 7.75
C MET A 68 -2.88 -10.11 9.21
N TRP A 69 -3.52 -9.24 9.97
CA TRP A 69 -3.78 -9.44 11.39
C TRP A 69 -5.10 -8.78 11.77
N ASN A 70 -5.98 -9.53 12.45
CA ASN A 70 -7.30 -9.05 12.90
C ASN A 70 -8.13 -8.37 11.78
N GLY A 71 -8.14 -8.95 10.58
CA GLY A 71 -8.86 -8.40 9.42
C GLY A 71 -8.23 -7.16 8.77
N LYS A 72 -7.09 -6.67 9.28
CA LYS A 72 -6.33 -5.57 8.67
C LYS A 72 -5.14 -6.10 7.88
N TYR A 73 -4.85 -5.45 6.76
CA TYR A 73 -3.64 -5.64 5.96
C TYR A 73 -2.53 -4.74 6.49
N MET A 74 -1.31 -5.28 6.59
CA MET A 74 -0.18 -4.62 7.23
C MET A 74 1.02 -4.56 6.30
N LEU A 75 1.62 -3.38 6.18
CA LEU A 75 2.91 -3.16 5.50
C LEU A 75 3.97 -2.86 6.57
N HIS A 76 5.06 -3.62 6.60
CA HIS A 76 6.11 -3.49 7.61
C HIS A 76 7.34 -2.82 7.01
N SER A 77 7.89 -1.84 7.74
CA SER A 77 9.13 -1.16 7.34
C SER A 77 10.39 -2.02 7.50
N ASP A 78 10.29 -3.13 8.23
CA ASP A 78 11.36 -4.09 8.43
C ASP A 78 10.77 -5.51 8.34
N ILE A 79 11.63 -6.50 8.13
CA ILE A 79 11.21 -7.90 8.22
C ILE A 79 10.98 -8.16 9.70
N PRO A 80 9.77 -8.55 10.15
CA PRO A 80 9.57 -8.94 11.52
C PRO A 80 10.54 -10.07 11.85
N ASP A 81 11.50 -9.86 12.74
CA ASP A 81 12.32 -10.95 13.28
C ASP A 81 11.40 -11.86 14.13
N ALA A 82 10.72 -12.78 13.46
CA ALA A 82 10.35 -14.04 14.04
C ALA A 82 11.67 -14.79 14.29
N LEU A 83 12.25 -14.53 15.47
CA LEU A 83 13.30 -15.31 16.12
C LEU A 83 13.32 -16.75 15.57
N PHE A 84 14.47 -17.18 15.04
CA PHE A 84 14.78 -18.59 14.77
C PHE A 84 14.03 -19.55 15.72
N GLY A 85 13.30 -20.57 15.28
CA GLY A 85 13.15 -21.19 13.95
C GLY A 85 12.09 -22.31 13.96
N PRO A 86 12.22 -23.43 13.21
CA PRO A 86 13.10 -23.72 12.08
C PRO A 86 12.35 -23.71 10.73
N ARG A 87 13.13 -23.53 9.66
CA ARG A 87 12.71 -23.90 8.30
C ARG A 87 12.41 -25.40 8.25
N ALA A 88 11.18 -25.75 7.90
CA ALA A 88 10.79 -26.73 6.87
C ALA A 88 9.33 -27.12 7.08
N GLY A 89 8.46 -26.67 6.16
CA GLY A 89 7.15 -27.27 5.88
C GLY A 89 6.26 -27.61 7.07
N SER A 90 5.67 -26.63 7.76
CA SER A 90 4.41 -26.88 8.46
C SER A 90 3.69 -25.58 8.82
N GLN A 91 2.39 -25.60 8.58
CA GLN A 91 1.43 -24.53 8.78
C GLN A 91 1.23 -24.30 10.28
N THR A 92 1.73 -23.18 10.80
CA THR A 92 1.21 -22.63 12.06
C THR A 92 0.17 -21.56 11.70
N PRO A 93 -1.01 -21.57 12.36
CA PRO A 93 -2.06 -20.60 12.05
C PRO A 93 -1.52 -19.19 12.34
N LEU A 94 -1.69 -18.29 11.36
CA LEU A 94 -1.27 -16.89 11.36
C LEU A 94 -2.01 -16.09 12.44
N SER A 95 -1.73 -16.37 13.69
CA SER A 95 -2.35 -15.69 14.81
C SER A 95 -1.36 -15.43 15.94
N LEU A 96 -1.11 -14.14 16.22
CA LEU A 96 -0.39 -13.59 17.38
C LEU A 96 1.13 -13.84 17.42
N GLN A 97 1.90 -13.28 16.48
CA GLN A 97 3.28 -12.93 16.81
C GLN A 97 3.36 -11.44 17.17
N PRO A 98 3.64 -11.11 18.44
CA PRO A 98 3.95 -9.75 18.82
C PRO A 98 5.21 -9.33 18.08
N LEU A 99 5.13 -8.28 17.27
CA LEU A 99 6.31 -7.62 16.73
C LEU A 99 7.27 -7.30 17.90
N THR A 100 8.54 -7.66 17.81
CA THR A 100 9.51 -7.61 18.92
C THR A 100 10.43 -6.39 18.85
N GLU A 101 10.39 -5.65 17.75
CA GLU A 101 11.37 -4.59 17.48
C GLU A 101 10.85 -3.17 17.76
N PRO A 102 11.68 -2.31 18.38
CA PRO A 102 11.30 -0.98 18.86
C PRO A 102 11.23 0.12 17.78
N ASN A 103 11.54 -0.19 16.53
CA ASN A 103 11.62 0.80 15.44
C ASN A 103 10.86 0.39 14.17
N ILE A 104 10.04 -0.66 14.24
CA ILE A 104 9.18 -1.04 13.13
C ILE A 104 8.04 -0.02 13.02
N ILE A 105 7.86 0.47 11.80
CA ILE A 105 6.70 1.24 11.37
C ILE A 105 5.78 0.29 10.61
N VAL A 106 4.52 0.26 11.00
CA VAL A 106 3.50 -0.58 10.38
C VAL A 106 2.43 0.33 9.78
N ILE A 107 2.15 0.18 8.49
CA ILE A 107 1.00 0.81 7.86
C ILE A 107 -0.14 -0.20 7.93
N GLU A 108 -1.27 0.18 8.53
CA GLU A 108 -2.46 -0.65 8.65
C GLU A 108 -3.56 -0.11 7.75
N MET A 109 -4.19 -1.00 6.97
CA MET A 109 -5.36 -0.67 6.17
C MET A 109 -6.42 -1.75 6.31
N ASP A 110 -7.69 -1.37 6.25
CA ASP A 110 -8.79 -2.32 6.23
C ASP A 110 -9.02 -2.91 4.83
N GLU A 111 -9.95 -3.86 4.74
CA GLU A 111 -10.27 -4.52 3.46
C GLU A 111 -10.85 -3.57 2.42
N ALA A 112 -11.67 -2.60 2.85
CA ALA A 112 -12.29 -1.63 1.96
C ALA A 112 -11.26 -0.68 1.34
N THR A 113 -10.34 -0.17 2.16
CA THR A 113 -9.22 0.68 1.74
C THR A 113 -8.32 -0.07 0.77
N PHE A 114 -7.98 -1.33 1.07
CA PHE A 114 -7.16 -2.12 0.15
C PHE A 114 -7.89 -2.47 -1.15
N PHE A 115 -9.20 -2.75 -1.09
CA PHE A 115 -10.02 -2.94 -2.28
C PHE A 115 -10.03 -1.68 -3.17
N ASN A 116 -10.16 -0.49 -2.57
CA ASN A 116 -10.13 0.78 -3.29
C ASN A 116 -8.76 1.05 -3.94
N LEU A 117 -7.66 0.73 -3.24
CA LEU A 117 -6.29 0.79 -3.79
C LEU A 117 -6.10 -0.11 -5.01
N LEU A 118 -6.72 -1.29 -5.03
CA LEU A 118 -6.61 -2.24 -6.13
C LEU A 118 -7.49 -1.88 -7.33
N ASN A 119 -8.58 -1.17 -7.11
CA ASN A 119 -9.66 -1.00 -8.09
C ASN A 119 -9.90 0.47 -8.43
N VAL A 120 -8.84 1.27 -8.58
CA VAL A 120 -8.93 2.69 -8.96
C VAL A 120 -9.74 2.84 -10.26
N PRO A 121 -10.82 3.65 -10.27
CA PRO A 121 -11.64 3.82 -11.45
C PRO A 121 -10.90 4.63 -12.52
N THR A 122 -10.99 4.16 -13.76
CA THR A 122 -10.39 4.86 -14.91
C THR A 122 -11.10 6.19 -15.19
N PRO A 123 -10.45 7.19 -15.83
CA PRO A 123 -11.08 8.47 -16.13
C PRO A 123 -12.39 8.35 -16.93
N GLN A 124 -12.48 7.38 -17.83
CA GLN A 124 -13.70 7.08 -18.59
C GLN A 124 -14.80 6.50 -17.70
N GLU A 125 -14.45 5.61 -16.76
CA GLU A 125 -15.39 5.08 -15.77
C GLU A 125 -15.86 6.19 -14.81
N GLN A 126 -14.98 7.11 -14.40
CA GLN A 126 -15.32 8.25 -13.57
C GLN A 126 -16.30 9.20 -14.28
N ALA A 127 -16.02 9.54 -15.54
CA ALA A 127 -16.92 10.35 -16.35
C ALA A 127 -18.29 9.67 -16.56
N ALA A 128 -18.30 8.35 -16.76
CA ALA A 128 -19.54 7.58 -16.86
C ALA A 128 -20.32 7.52 -15.53
N MET A 129 -19.64 7.44 -14.38
CA MET A 129 -20.27 7.51 -13.06
C MET A 129 -20.89 8.87 -12.79
N GLN A 130 -20.19 9.95 -13.14
CA GLN A 130 -20.71 11.31 -12.99
C GLN A 130 -21.93 11.53 -13.89
N ALA A 131 -21.85 11.12 -15.16
CA ALA A 131 -22.96 11.25 -16.10
C ALA A 131 -24.20 10.42 -15.73
N GLU A 132 -24.02 9.24 -15.12
CA GLU A 132 -25.15 8.42 -14.63
C GLU A 132 -25.75 8.96 -13.32
N SER A 133 -24.92 9.47 -12.41
CA SER A 133 -25.36 10.10 -11.16
C SER A 133 -26.22 11.34 -11.43
N GLU A 134 -25.80 12.17 -12.40
CA GLU A 134 -26.55 13.36 -12.83
C GLU A 134 -27.88 13.01 -13.52
N ARG A 135 -27.97 11.86 -14.23
CA ARG A 135 -29.18 11.45 -14.93
C ARG A 135 -30.21 10.79 -14.04
N ASN A 136 -29.79 10.02 -13.05
CA ASN A 136 -30.70 9.15 -12.28
C ASN A 136 -31.02 9.66 -10.88
N GLY A 137 -30.40 10.75 -10.39
CA GLY A 137 -30.74 11.40 -9.11
C GLY A 137 -30.75 10.45 -7.89
N GLY A 138 -30.14 9.28 -8.00
CA GLY A 138 -30.38 8.13 -7.14
C GLY A 138 -29.10 7.35 -6.91
N ILE A 139 -28.97 6.85 -5.68
CA ILE A 139 -27.82 6.10 -5.17
C ILE A 139 -27.46 4.98 -6.16
N VAL A 140 -26.30 5.13 -6.81
CA VAL A 140 -25.77 4.12 -7.73
C VAL A 140 -25.22 2.98 -6.89
N VAL A 141 -25.97 1.88 -6.81
CA VAL A 141 -25.51 0.64 -6.16
C VAL A 141 -24.60 -0.08 -7.16
N GLU A 142 -23.34 -0.32 -6.78
CA GLU A 142 -22.22 -0.87 -7.58
C GLU A 142 -22.45 -2.24 -8.27
N ARG A 143 -23.65 -2.80 -8.21
CA ARG A 143 -23.90 -4.22 -8.48
C ARG A 143 -23.97 -4.61 -9.97
N ASP A 144 -24.02 -3.66 -10.90
CA ASP A 144 -24.32 -3.93 -12.31
C ASP A 144 -23.18 -3.72 -13.33
N ARG A 145 -21.96 -3.40 -12.88
CA ARG A 145 -20.83 -3.28 -13.83
C ARG A 145 -20.03 -4.58 -13.85
N ARG A 146 -19.94 -5.20 -15.04
CA ARG A 146 -19.07 -6.35 -15.37
C ARG A 146 -17.58 -5.98 -15.30
N ARG A 147 -17.13 -5.46 -14.16
CA ARG A 147 -15.73 -5.15 -13.90
C ARG A 147 -15.14 -6.38 -13.23
N ASN A 148 -14.02 -6.87 -13.76
CA ASN A 148 -13.21 -7.88 -13.08
C ASN A 148 -12.49 -7.20 -11.92
N LEU A 149 -13.22 -6.96 -10.83
CA LEU A 149 -12.70 -6.37 -9.61
C LEU A 149 -11.72 -7.34 -8.96
N THR A 150 -10.55 -6.83 -8.62
CA THR A 150 -9.53 -7.63 -7.94
C THR A 150 -9.86 -7.67 -6.46
N LYS A 151 -10.03 -8.88 -5.92
CA LYS A 151 -10.27 -9.06 -4.49
C LYS A 151 -9.00 -8.81 -3.67
N PRO A 152 -9.11 -8.15 -2.51
CA PRO A 152 -8.00 -7.97 -1.60
C PRO A 152 -7.59 -9.33 -1.02
N THR A 153 -6.37 -9.76 -1.29
CA THR A 153 -5.81 -10.98 -0.71
C THR A 153 -4.39 -10.71 -0.24
N LEU A 154 -3.92 -11.50 0.73
CA LEU A 154 -2.52 -11.41 1.18
C LEU A 154 -1.53 -11.69 0.04
N ALA A 155 -1.90 -12.55 -0.91
CA ALA A 155 -1.09 -12.80 -2.11
C ALA A 155 -1.00 -11.54 -2.99
N THR A 156 -2.11 -10.86 -3.22
CA THR A 156 -2.15 -9.58 -3.94
C THR A 156 -1.31 -8.52 -3.24
N LEU A 157 -1.44 -8.39 -1.91
CA LEU A 157 -0.67 -7.45 -1.10
C LEU A 157 0.84 -7.69 -1.22
N ARG A 158 1.26 -8.96 -1.13
CA ARG A 158 2.68 -9.36 -1.28
C ARG A 158 3.23 -8.98 -2.65
N THR A 159 2.48 -9.28 -3.71
CA THR A 159 2.91 -8.96 -5.08
C THR A 159 3.01 -7.46 -5.32
N MET A 160 2.10 -6.67 -4.72
CA MET A 160 2.00 -5.23 -4.96
C MET A 160 3.04 -4.44 -4.16
N PHE A 161 3.27 -4.76 -2.89
CA PHE A 161 4.02 -3.91 -1.96
C PHE A 161 5.40 -4.41 -1.55
N ARG A 162 5.71 -5.70 -1.69
CA ARG A 162 6.99 -6.23 -1.20
C ARG A 162 8.17 -5.59 -1.93
N ASN A 163 9.17 -5.13 -1.16
CA ASN A 163 10.36 -4.43 -1.66
C ASN A 163 10.02 -3.15 -2.46
N ARG A 164 8.92 -2.49 -2.10
CA ARG A 164 8.54 -1.20 -2.66
C ARG A 164 8.81 -0.09 -1.67
N ARG A 165 9.08 1.09 -2.20
CA ARG A 165 9.02 2.32 -1.41
C ARG A 165 7.66 2.97 -1.62
N VAL A 166 7.02 3.38 -0.54
CA VAL A 166 5.72 4.05 -0.55
C VAL A 166 5.79 5.37 0.18
N VAL A 167 4.94 6.30 -0.24
CA VAL A 167 4.59 7.50 0.52
C VAL A 167 3.22 7.23 1.14
N VAL A 168 3.08 7.51 2.43
CA VAL A 168 1.84 7.30 3.15
C VAL A 168 1.52 8.49 4.03
N ARG A 169 0.23 8.82 4.13
CA ARG A 169 -0.34 9.73 5.13
C ARG A 169 -1.36 8.96 5.96
N GLY A 170 -1.44 9.25 7.25
CA GLY A 170 -2.47 8.67 8.10
C GLY A 170 -2.29 8.97 9.57
N LYS A 171 -3.19 8.42 10.38
CA LYS A 171 -3.23 8.71 11.82
C LYS A 171 -2.14 7.92 12.56
N PRO A 172 -1.29 8.59 13.35
CA PRO A 172 -0.26 7.92 14.12
C PRO A 172 -0.85 7.23 15.36
N ARG A 173 -0.46 5.98 15.58
CA ARG A 173 -0.80 5.23 16.79
C ARG A 173 0.42 4.53 17.35
N LEU A 174 0.83 4.90 18.57
CA LEU A 174 1.99 4.30 19.23
C LEU A 174 1.59 3.16 20.17
N GLU A 175 2.14 1.98 19.94
CA GLU A 175 1.96 0.83 20.84
C GLU A 175 3.25 0.42 21.52
N ALA A 176 3.14 -0.08 22.75
CA ALA A 176 4.25 -0.68 23.47
C ALA A 176 4.72 -1.97 22.80
N VAL A 177 6.03 -2.22 22.82
CA VAL A 177 6.61 -3.46 22.32
C VAL A 177 6.47 -4.58 23.35
N PHE A 178 6.32 -5.81 22.90
CA PHE A 178 6.37 -6.99 23.77
C PHE A 178 7.78 -7.57 23.75
N VAL A 179 8.34 -7.83 24.93
CA VAL A 179 9.60 -8.55 25.13
C VAL A 179 9.25 -9.84 25.88
N GLY A 180 9.17 -10.94 25.13
CA GLY A 180 8.55 -12.18 25.61
C GLY A 180 7.08 -11.95 25.99
N ALA A 181 6.71 -12.30 27.23
CA ALA A 181 5.34 -12.10 27.74
C ALA A 181 5.12 -10.72 28.40
N ARG A 182 6.12 -9.84 28.46
CA ARG A 182 6.02 -8.54 29.16
C ARG A 182 5.95 -7.38 28.16
N ARG A 183 5.09 -6.39 28.46
CA ARG A 183 5.04 -5.13 27.71
C ARG A 183 6.18 -4.22 28.18
N ASP A 184 7.02 -3.80 27.24
CA ASP A 184 8.02 -2.75 27.44
C ASP A 184 7.45 -1.41 26.94
N PHE A 185 7.05 -0.55 27.87
CA PHE A 185 6.48 0.76 27.58
C PHE A 185 7.53 1.80 27.13
N ARG A 186 8.83 1.52 27.32
CA ARG A 186 9.93 2.40 26.89
C ARG A 186 10.17 2.28 25.39
N ARG A 187 9.91 1.10 24.84
CA ARG A 187 10.00 0.78 23.41
C ARG A 187 8.62 0.90 22.78
N LYS A 188 8.49 1.74 21.76
CA LYS A 188 7.21 1.95 21.07
C LYS A 188 7.35 1.73 19.58
N LYS A 189 6.42 0.96 19.02
CA LYS A 189 6.17 0.85 17.57
C LYS A 189 5.21 1.93 17.12
N LEU A 190 5.35 2.31 15.87
CA LEU A 190 4.45 3.24 15.20
C LEU A 190 3.56 2.47 14.25
N PHE A 191 2.26 2.58 14.46
CA PHE A 191 1.24 2.21 13.51
C PHE A 191 0.75 3.47 12.81
N ILE A 192 0.58 3.41 11.50
CA ILE A 192 -0.03 4.45 10.68
C ILE A 192 -1.33 3.85 10.16
N GLU A 193 -2.45 4.34 10.66
CA GLU A 193 -3.76 3.91 10.20
C GLU A 193 -4.11 4.65 8.90
N LEU A 194 -4.31 3.87 7.84
CA LEU A 194 -4.70 4.34 6.53
C LEU A 194 -6.20 4.12 6.34
N ASP A 195 -6.95 5.22 6.40
CA ASP A 195 -8.41 5.23 6.24
C ASP A 195 -8.85 5.48 4.77
N ASP A 196 -7.94 5.99 3.93
CA ASP A 196 -8.20 6.35 2.53
C ASP A 196 -7.11 5.77 1.60
N ALA A 197 -7.53 5.20 0.48
CA ALA A 197 -6.64 4.71 -0.58
C ALA A 197 -5.83 5.84 -1.24
N GLY A 198 -6.38 7.06 -1.31
CA GLY A 198 -5.69 8.23 -1.83
C GLY A 198 -4.51 8.71 -0.99
N ASP A 199 -4.40 8.23 0.25
CA ASP A 199 -3.34 8.60 1.18
C ASP A 199 -2.11 7.69 1.11
N LEU A 200 -2.04 6.83 0.09
CA LEU A 200 -0.89 5.99 -0.19
C LEU A 200 -0.52 6.07 -1.67
N ALA A 201 0.77 6.28 -1.95
CA ALA A 201 1.32 6.27 -3.30
C ALA A 201 2.61 5.45 -3.38
N PHE A 202 2.82 4.78 -4.51
CA PHE A 202 4.08 4.08 -4.79
C PHE A 202 5.13 5.06 -5.29
N LEU A 203 6.36 4.92 -4.83
CA LEU A 203 7.51 5.57 -5.46
C LEU A 203 8.15 4.63 -6.50
N PRO A 204 8.71 5.18 -7.60
CA PRO A 204 9.47 4.38 -8.54
C PRO A 204 10.68 3.75 -7.86
N ARG A 205 11.06 2.56 -8.33
CA ARG A 205 12.34 1.98 -7.95
C ARG A 205 13.43 2.64 -8.78
N TYR A 206 14.67 2.60 -8.31
CA TYR A 206 15.80 3.11 -9.07
C TYR A 206 16.75 1.96 -9.38
N ASP A 207 17.27 1.94 -10.61
CA ASP A 207 18.27 0.98 -11.02
C ASP A 207 19.66 1.36 -10.48
N ARG A 208 20.70 0.61 -10.88
CA ARG A 208 22.08 0.87 -10.45
C ARG A 208 22.68 2.16 -11.03
N ASN A 209 22.08 2.69 -12.10
CA ASN A 209 22.49 3.92 -12.76
C ASN A 209 21.73 5.15 -12.23
N GLY A 210 20.74 4.93 -11.35
CA GLY A 210 19.88 5.99 -10.83
C GLY A 210 18.67 6.29 -11.72
N GLU A 211 18.37 5.44 -12.71
CA GLU A 211 17.21 5.59 -13.58
C GLU A 211 15.93 5.02 -12.93
N PRO A 212 14.79 5.71 -13.03
CA PRO A 212 13.54 5.23 -12.45
C PRO A 212 12.98 4.03 -13.23
N ILE A 213 12.79 2.92 -12.51
CA ILE A 213 12.06 1.73 -12.95
C ILE A 213 10.59 1.89 -12.56
N PHE A 214 9.74 2.09 -13.56
CA PHE A 214 8.29 2.12 -13.44
C PHE A 214 7.71 0.74 -13.74
N ASP A 215 7.45 -0.06 -12.71
CA ASP A 215 6.92 -1.42 -12.82
C ASP A 215 5.66 -1.63 -11.97
N GLY A 216 4.80 -2.58 -12.33
CA GLY A 216 3.53 -2.83 -11.65
C GLY A 216 2.59 -1.61 -11.68
N PRO A 217 2.14 -1.08 -10.53
CA PRO A 217 1.18 0.04 -10.49
C PRO A 217 1.64 1.32 -11.21
N LEU A 218 2.94 1.48 -11.47
CA LEU A 218 3.49 2.69 -12.09
C LEU A 218 3.79 2.54 -13.59
N GLU A 219 3.52 1.39 -14.21
CA GLU A 219 3.89 1.13 -15.63
C GLU A 219 3.35 2.17 -16.61
N GLY A 220 2.15 2.71 -16.36
CA GLY A 220 1.54 3.77 -17.18
C GLY A 220 2.33 5.08 -17.21
N LEU A 221 3.11 5.38 -16.17
CA LEU A 221 3.92 6.60 -16.09
C LEU A 221 5.20 6.54 -16.94
N ARG A 222 5.63 5.35 -17.36
CA ARG A 222 6.82 5.17 -18.19
C ARG A 222 6.72 5.94 -19.51
N THR A 223 5.55 5.88 -20.14
CA THR A 223 5.29 6.55 -21.42
C THR A 223 5.28 8.07 -21.26
N ALA A 224 4.77 8.57 -20.13
CA ALA A 224 4.78 10.00 -19.81
C ALA A 224 6.20 10.52 -19.48
N TYR A 225 7.02 9.71 -18.80
CA TYR A 225 8.41 10.05 -18.48
C TYR A 225 9.28 10.13 -19.74
N ALA A 226 9.18 9.13 -20.63
CA ALA A 226 9.95 9.10 -21.88
C ALA A 226 9.62 10.24 -22.86
N ALA A 227 8.38 10.74 -22.84
CA ALA A 227 7.96 11.86 -23.68
C ALA A 227 8.56 13.21 -23.28
N THR A 228 9.08 13.34 -22.05
CA THR A 228 9.61 14.61 -21.52
C THR A 228 11.12 14.82 -21.67
N GLY A 229 11.85 13.90 -22.32
CA GLY A 229 13.23 14.13 -22.75
C GLY A 229 14.24 14.35 -21.60
N HIS A 230 14.20 13.49 -20.59
CA HIS A 230 15.28 13.37 -19.60
C HIS A 230 16.17 12.18 -19.94
#